data_AF-A0A6A6DG76-F1
#
_entry.id   AF-A0A6A6DG76-F1
#
_cell.length_a   1.000
_cell.length_b   1.000
_cell.length_c   1.000
_cell.angle_alpha   90.00
_cell.angle_beta   90.00
_cell.angle_gamma   90.00
#
_symmetry.space_group_name_H-M   'P 1'
#
loop_
_entity.id
_entity.type
_entity.pdbx_description
1 polymer ?
#
loop_
_entity_poly.entity_id
_entity_poly.type
_entity_poly.pdbx_seq_one_letter_code
_entity_poly.pdbx_strand_id
1 'polypeptide(L)'
;MALLLNQRGDDVKITEEVVKAAVGNLRSGKEVIALLLDQRGNEVKITEEVVKTAARNLSSGKEVMALLLDKCGEEVKITEEVVKAAARNWNKGKEVMALLLDKRGEEVKITEEVVKAAAGTGLSGKVMALLLAKRSDEVKVTDEVVKAAAGDGFSGKEVMALLLDQRSNEVKITEEVVKAAAGNSGSGKEVMALLLDRRSNEVKITEEVVKAAAGNSSSGKEVMALLLDRRSNEVKITEEVVKAAAGNRNSGKKVMALLLNQRRDDVEITEDVVKTAAGTCTVARK
;
A
#
# COMPACT_ATOMS: atom_id res chain seq x y z
N MET A 1 18.72 2.45 -30.21
CA MET A 1 19.30 1.14 -29.83
C MET A 1 19.69 0.33 -31.06
N ALA A 2 18.73 -0.08 -31.91
CA ALA A 2 18.99 -0.86 -33.12
C ALA A 2 20.17 -0.34 -33.97
N LEU A 3 20.18 0.97 -34.25
CA LEU A 3 21.25 1.60 -35.03
C LEU A 3 22.64 1.46 -34.38
N LEU A 4 22.73 1.56 -33.05
CA LEU A 4 24.01 1.43 -32.34
C LEU A 4 24.53 0.00 -32.39
N LEU A 5 23.65 -1.00 -32.20
CA LEU A 5 24.04 -2.41 -32.30
C LEU A 5 24.45 -2.79 -33.73
N ASN A 6 23.75 -2.26 -34.74
CA ASN A 6 24.05 -2.56 -36.15
C ASN A 6 25.33 -1.87 -36.65
N GLN A 7 25.63 -0.65 -36.19
CA GLN A 7 26.77 0.13 -36.72
C GLN A 7 28.05 0.04 -35.87
N ARG A 8 27.93 -0.22 -34.57
CA ARG A 8 29.05 -0.23 -33.61
C ARG A 8 28.91 -1.36 -32.59
N GLY A 9 28.34 -2.50 -33.01
CA GLY A 9 28.00 -3.62 -32.12
C GLY A 9 29.13 -4.07 -31.20
N ASP A 10 30.35 -4.20 -31.73
CA ASP A 10 31.53 -4.66 -30.98
C ASP A 10 31.96 -3.68 -29.87
N ASP A 11 31.64 -2.39 -30.02
CA ASP A 11 31.92 -1.36 -29.00
C ASP A 11 30.84 -1.31 -27.91
N VAL A 12 29.66 -1.87 -28.18
CA VAL A 12 28.53 -1.86 -27.26
C VAL A 12 28.63 -3.05 -26.31
N LYS A 13 28.98 -2.78 -25.06
CA LYS A 13 28.95 -3.76 -23.97
C LYS A 13 27.56 -3.83 -23.36
N ILE A 14 26.95 -5.02 -23.38
CA ILE A 14 25.68 -5.26 -22.70
C ILE A 14 25.94 -5.55 -21.23
N THR A 15 25.89 -4.50 -20.41
CA THR A 15 25.99 -4.61 -18.94
C THR A 15 24.61 -4.82 -18.31
N GLU A 16 24.58 -5.25 -17.05
CA GLU A 16 23.33 -5.36 -16.29
C GLU A 16 22.54 -4.04 -16.26
N GLU A 17 23.21 -2.90 -16.15
CA GLU A 17 22.55 -1.59 -16.16
C GLU A 17 21.90 -1.26 -17.52
N VAL A 18 22.49 -1.71 -18.63
CA VAL A 18 21.85 -1.58 -19.96
C VAL A 18 20.60 -2.44 -20.02
N VAL A 19 20.65 -3.68 -19.50
CA VAL A 19 19.51 -4.59 -19.46
C VAL A 19 18.40 -4.02 -18.55
N LYS A 20 18.73 -3.50 -17.36
CA LYS A 20 17.78 -2.84 -16.46
C LYS A 20 17.16 -1.61 -17.10
N ALA A 21 17.94 -0.78 -17.80
CA ALA A 21 17.41 0.38 -18.52
C ALA A 21 16.44 -0.03 -19.63
N ALA A 22 16.70 -1.13 -20.33
CA ALA A 22 15.78 -1.69 -21.33
C ALA A 22 14.50 -2.21 -20.67
N VAL A 23 14.62 -3.06 -19.66
CA VAL A 23 13.50 -3.69 -18.94
C VAL A 23 12.63 -2.67 -18.21
N GLY A 24 13.25 -1.64 -17.61
CA GLY A 24 12.57 -0.56 -16.89
C GLY A 24 11.99 0.53 -17.79
N ASN A 25 12.21 0.46 -19.11
CA ASN A 25 11.71 1.49 -20.03
C ASN A 25 10.17 1.45 -20.08
N LEU A 26 9.56 2.58 -19.71
CA LEU A 26 8.10 2.71 -19.58
C LEU A 26 7.38 2.92 -20.93
N ARG A 27 8.10 3.25 -22.00
CA ARG A 27 7.51 3.52 -23.32
C ARG A 27 7.65 2.36 -24.29
N SER A 28 8.83 1.73 -24.30
CA SER A 28 9.19 0.71 -25.30
C SER A 28 10.05 -0.40 -24.70
N GLY A 29 9.87 -0.71 -23.40
CA GLY A 29 10.71 -1.69 -22.72
C GLY A 29 10.64 -3.08 -23.34
N LYS A 30 9.47 -3.49 -23.82
CA LYS A 30 9.26 -4.74 -24.55
C LYS A 30 10.11 -4.78 -25.82
N GLU A 31 10.07 -3.75 -26.64
CA GLU A 31 10.76 -3.68 -27.92
C GLU A 31 12.28 -3.62 -27.73
N VAL A 32 12.75 -2.84 -26.74
CA VAL A 32 14.18 -2.69 -26.47
C VAL A 32 14.77 -3.98 -25.89
N ILE A 33 14.11 -4.65 -24.94
CA ILE A 33 14.62 -5.91 -24.41
C ILE A 33 14.54 -7.05 -25.43
N ALA A 34 13.49 -7.09 -26.25
CA ALA A 34 13.38 -8.06 -27.34
C ALA A 34 14.58 -7.92 -28.30
N LEU A 35 14.90 -6.70 -28.71
CA LEU A 35 16.02 -6.42 -29.59
C LEU A 35 17.38 -6.80 -28.97
N LEU A 36 17.57 -6.55 -27.67
CA LEU A 36 18.77 -6.98 -26.95
C LEU A 36 18.91 -8.50 -26.91
N LEU A 37 17.82 -9.21 -26.60
CA LEU A 37 17.81 -10.67 -26.55
C LEU A 37 18.02 -11.29 -27.94
N ASP A 38 17.45 -10.70 -28.99
CA ASP A 38 17.57 -11.20 -30.37
C ASP A 38 18.96 -10.99 -30.97
N GLN A 39 19.60 -9.85 -30.70
CA GLN A 39 20.89 -9.52 -31.31
C GLN A 39 22.10 -9.89 -30.44
N ARG A 40 21.94 -9.92 -29.10
CA ARG A 40 23.03 -10.07 -28.13
C ARG A 40 22.64 -10.94 -26.93
N GLY A 41 21.74 -11.90 -27.13
CA GLY A 41 21.17 -12.71 -26.04
C GLY A 41 22.22 -13.41 -25.17
N ASN A 42 23.33 -13.87 -25.74
CA ASN A 42 24.44 -14.49 -25.02
C ASN A 42 25.18 -13.55 -24.04
N GLU A 43 25.03 -12.24 -24.19
CA GLU A 43 25.61 -11.24 -23.28
C GLU A 43 24.60 -10.69 -22.27
N VAL A 44 23.32 -10.92 -22.49
CA VAL A 44 22.25 -10.47 -21.60
C VAL A 44 22.25 -11.36 -20.35
N LYS A 45 22.71 -10.80 -19.24
CA LYS A 45 22.64 -11.47 -17.93
C LYS A 45 21.30 -11.19 -17.25
N ILE A 46 20.52 -12.23 -17.01
CA ILE A 46 19.28 -12.12 -16.23
C ILE A 46 19.60 -12.31 -14.73
N THR A 47 19.82 -11.20 -14.05
CA THR A 47 19.99 -11.15 -12.59
C THR A 47 18.63 -10.97 -11.90
N GLU A 48 18.57 -11.22 -10.59
CA GLU A 48 17.37 -10.96 -9.80
C GLU A 48 16.91 -9.48 -9.90
N GLU A 49 17.84 -8.52 -9.94
CA GLU A 49 17.51 -7.11 -10.06
C GLU A 49 16.91 -6.75 -11.43
N VAL A 50 17.33 -7.43 -12.51
CA VAL A 50 16.67 -7.31 -13.81
C VAL A 50 15.23 -7.80 -13.73
N VAL A 51 14.99 -8.97 -13.11
CA VAL A 51 13.64 -9.55 -12.96
C VAL A 51 12.75 -8.68 -12.06
N LYS A 52 13.29 -8.15 -10.95
CA LYS A 52 12.60 -7.17 -10.10
C LYS A 52 12.25 -5.89 -10.87
N THR A 53 13.15 -5.41 -11.72
CA THR A 53 12.89 -4.24 -12.57
C THR A 53 11.72 -4.51 -13.52
N ALA A 54 11.63 -5.71 -14.12
CA ALA A 54 10.49 -6.12 -14.94
C ALA A 54 9.20 -6.14 -14.12
N ALA A 55 9.24 -6.75 -12.93
CA ALA A 55 8.08 -6.86 -12.04
C ALA A 55 7.57 -5.48 -11.56
N ARG A 56 8.45 -4.48 -11.42
CA ARG A 56 8.11 -3.10 -11.04
C ARG A 56 7.72 -2.20 -12.21
N ASN A 57 7.89 -2.65 -13.46
CA ASN A 57 7.60 -1.80 -14.61
C ASN A 57 6.08 -1.51 -14.66
N LEU A 58 5.74 -0.23 -14.54
CA LEU A 58 4.36 0.25 -14.40
C LEU A 58 3.61 0.32 -15.73
N SER A 59 4.27 0.11 -16.87
CA SER A 59 3.66 0.27 -18.20
C SER A 59 3.61 -1.06 -18.95
N SER A 60 4.77 -1.68 -19.16
CA SER A 60 4.94 -2.89 -19.97
C SER A 60 5.44 -4.09 -19.15
N GLY A 61 5.28 -4.05 -17.82
CA GLY A 61 5.84 -5.07 -16.92
C GLY A 61 5.38 -6.49 -17.23
N LYS A 62 4.11 -6.68 -17.61
CA LYS A 62 3.59 -7.99 -18.02
C LYS A 62 4.30 -8.49 -19.28
N GLU A 63 4.39 -7.65 -20.31
CA GLU A 63 4.97 -8.02 -21.61
C GLU A 63 6.47 -8.26 -21.52
N VAL A 64 7.17 -7.43 -20.75
CA VAL A 64 8.61 -7.59 -20.49
C VAL A 64 8.87 -8.86 -19.68
N MET A 65 8.12 -9.10 -18.60
CA MET A 65 8.25 -10.33 -17.81
C MET A 65 7.95 -11.57 -18.66
N ALA A 66 6.92 -11.52 -19.52
CA ALA A 66 6.60 -12.63 -20.42
C ALA A 66 7.75 -12.94 -21.37
N LEU A 67 8.36 -11.92 -21.99
CA LEU A 67 9.51 -12.10 -22.86
C LEU A 67 10.72 -12.71 -22.14
N LEU A 68 11.02 -12.25 -20.93
CA LEU A 68 12.11 -12.81 -20.14
C LEU A 68 11.86 -14.29 -19.82
N LEU A 69 10.64 -14.64 -19.37
CA LEU A 69 10.26 -16.02 -19.08
C LEU A 69 10.33 -16.91 -20.33
N ASP A 70 9.89 -16.41 -21.49
CA ASP A 70 9.84 -17.18 -22.73
C ASP A 70 11.21 -17.37 -23.39
N LYS A 71 12.09 -16.38 -23.33
CA LYS A 71 13.40 -16.43 -24.00
C LYS A 71 14.56 -16.86 -23.10
N CYS A 72 14.48 -16.60 -21.80
CA CYS A 72 15.56 -16.89 -20.85
C CYS A 72 15.24 -18.06 -19.91
N GLY A 73 13.99 -18.57 -19.90
CA GLY A 73 13.61 -19.81 -19.23
C GLY A 73 14.07 -19.90 -17.77
N GLU A 74 14.89 -20.90 -17.47
CA GLU A 74 15.40 -21.19 -16.12
C GLU A 74 16.36 -20.13 -15.57
N GLU A 75 16.97 -19.29 -16.41
CA GLU A 75 17.81 -18.17 -15.95
C GLU A 75 16.98 -17.14 -15.17
N VAL A 76 15.69 -17.04 -15.47
CA VAL A 76 14.75 -16.19 -14.73
C VAL A 76 14.39 -16.88 -13.42
N LYS A 77 15.00 -16.44 -12.32
CA LYS A 77 14.69 -16.91 -10.98
C LYS A 77 13.53 -16.11 -10.37
N ILE A 78 12.46 -16.80 -9.99
CA ILE A 78 11.34 -16.17 -9.28
C ILE A 78 11.59 -16.25 -7.78
N THR A 79 12.26 -15.23 -7.25
CA THR A 79 12.52 -15.09 -5.81
C THR A 79 11.35 -14.41 -5.10
N GLU A 80 11.32 -14.49 -3.77
CA GLU A 80 10.34 -13.77 -2.95
C GLU A 80 10.37 -12.25 -3.22
N GLU A 81 11.55 -11.66 -3.44
CA GLU A 81 11.67 -10.23 -3.73
C GLU A 81 11.11 -9.84 -5.10
N VAL A 82 11.16 -10.74 -6.09
CA VAL A 82 10.46 -10.58 -7.38
C VAL A 82 8.94 -10.60 -7.17
N VAL A 83 8.45 -11.55 -6.36
CA VAL A 83 7.01 -11.68 -6.06
C VAL A 83 6.51 -10.46 -5.29
N LYS A 84 7.27 -9.97 -4.29
CA LYS A 84 6.97 -8.73 -3.56
C LYS A 84 7.01 -7.51 -4.47
N ALA A 85 7.95 -7.44 -5.42
CA ALA A 85 8.00 -6.38 -6.41
C ALA A 85 6.74 -6.35 -7.29
N ALA A 86 6.25 -7.51 -7.72
CA ALA A 86 4.99 -7.62 -8.45
C ALA A 86 3.78 -7.24 -7.56
N ALA A 87 3.76 -7.70 -6.30
CA ALA A 87 2.68 -7.38 -5.36
C ALA A 87 2.56 -5.88 -5.07
N ARG A 88 3.70 -5.17 -5.01
CA ARG A 88 3.79 -3.71 -4.80
C ARG A 88 3.59 -2.88 -6.07
N ASN A 89 3.38 -3.50 -7.24
CA ASN A 89 3.22 -2.76 -8.49
C ASN A 89 1.77 -2.26 -8.63
N TRP A 90 1.58 -0.95 -8.49
CA TRP A 90 0.27 -0.30 -8.42
C TRP A 90 -0.51 -0.29 -9.73
N ASN A 91 0.15 -0.51 -10.88
CA ASN A 91 -0.53 -0.43 -12.18
C ASN A 91 -0.61 -1.78 -12.90
N LYS A 92 0.49 -2.54 -12.92
CA LYS A 92 0.62 -3.83 -13.63
C LYS A 92 0.84 -5.01 -12.70
N GLY A 93 0.76 -4.81 -11.38
CA GLY A 93 1.04 -5.86 -10.40
C GLY A 93 0.11 -7.06 -10.51
N LYS A 94 -1.18 -6.86 -10.76
CA LYS A 94 -2.13 -7.97 -10.96
C LYS A 94 -1.73 -8.80 -12.18
N GLU A 95 -1.42 -8.15 -13.29
CA GLU A 95 -1.08 -8.80 -14.56
C GLU A 95 0.25 -9.54 -14.49
N VAL A 96 1.26 -8.93 -13.86
CA VAL A 96 2.56 -9.57 -13.62
C VAL A 96 2.39 -10.75 -12.66
N MET A 97 1.69 -10.58 -11.53
CA MET A 97 1.45 -11.65 -10.57
C MET A 97 0.69 -12.82 -11.22
N ALA A 98 -0.36 -12.54 -12.01
CA ALA A 98 -1.10 -13.57 -12.72
C ALA A 98 -0.19 -14.36 -13.68
N LEU A 99 0.65 -13.66 -14.45
CA LEU A 99 1.61 -14.30 -15.34
C LEU A 99 2.61 -15.19 -14.59
N LEU A 100 3.15 -14.72 -13.46
CA LEU A 100 4.08 -15.50 -12.64
C LEU A 100 3.41 -16.75 -12.08
N LEU A 101 2.19 -16.64 -11.57
CA LEU A 101 1.41 -17.78 -11.07
C LEU A 101 1.09 -18.79 -12.18
N ASP A 102 0.78 -18.31 -13.39
CA ASP A 102 0.37 -19.16 -14.51
C ASP A 102 1.56 -19.88 -15.16
N LYS A 103 2.74 -19.23 -15.27
CA LYS A 103 3.92 -19.81 -15.92
C LYS A 103 4.91 -20.48 -14.98
N ARG A 104 5.00 -20.02 -13.72
CA ARG A 104 6.02 -20.43 -12.74
C ARG A 104 5.39 -20.68 -11.35
N GLY A 105 4.16 -21.17 -11.32
CA GLY A 105 3.34 -21.27 -10.11
C GLY A 105 4.01 -21.98 -8.94
N GLU A 106 4.75 -23.07 -9.20
CA GLU A 106 5.48 -23.85 -8.18
C GLU A 106 6.65 -23.07 -7.53
N GLU A 107 7.24 -22.12 -8.26
CA GLU A 107 8.33 -21.27 -7.74
C GLU A 107 7.80 -20.06 -6.96
N VAL A 108 6.59 -19.62 -7.27
CA VAL A 108 5.96 -18.48 -6.58
C VAL A 108 5.52 -18.91 -5.19
N LYS A 109 6.27 -18.44 -4.18
CA LYS A 109 5.93 -18.63 -2.76
C LYS A 109 5.10 -17.46 -2.25
N ILE A 110 3.89 -17.74 -1.76
CA ILE A 110 3.04 -16.74 -1.11
C ILE A 110 3.39 -16.68 0.38
N THR A 111 4.42 -15.90 0.72
CA THR A 111 4.83 -15.66 2.11
C THR A 111 3.98 -14.57 2.76
N GLU A 112 4.05 -14.44 4.09
CA GLU A 112 3.40 -13.33 4.81
C GLU A 112 3.83 -11.96 4.26
N GLU A 113 5.11 -11.78 3.93
CA GLU A 113 5.62 -10.51 3.38
C GLU A 113 5.05 -10.19 1.99
N VAL A 114 4.76 -11.20 1.17
CA VAL A 114 4.06 -11.04 -0.11
C VAL A 114 2.60 -10.63 0.13
N VAL A 115 1.91 -11.27 1.08
CA VAL A 115 0.52 -10.94 1.42
C VAL A 115 0.44 -9.54 2.01
N LYS A 116 1.33 -9.19 2.93
CA LYS A 116 1.43 -7.85 3.53
C LYS A 116 1.69 -6.79 2.47
N ALA A 117 2.58 -7.06 1.52
CA ALA A 117 2.81 -6.20 0.38
C ALA A 117 1.51 -6.01 -0.43
N ALA A 118 0.83 -7.09 -0.82
CA ALA A 118 -0.41 -7.02 -1.59
C ALA A 118 -1.56 -6.31 -0.85
N ALA A 119 -1.58 -6.37 0.48
CA ALA A 119 -2.58 -5.73 1.32
C ALA A 119 -2.33 -4.22 1.54
N GLY A 120 -1.06 -3.80 1.58
CA GLY A 120 -0.65 -2.45 1.97
C GLY A 120 -0.09 -1.58 0.84
N THR A 121 -0.36 -1.88 -0.43
CA THR A 121 0.02 -1.00 -1.53
C THR A 121 -1.18 -0.47 -2.31
N GLY A 122 -1.15 0.82 -2.65
CA GLY A 122 -2.26 1.45 -3.35
C GLY A 122 -2.56 0.77 -4.70
N LEU A 123 -3.84 0.61 -5.03
CA LEU A 123 -4.35 -0.09 -6.23
C LEU A 123 -4.00 -1.59 -6.31
N SER A 124 -3.26 -2.16 -5.34
CA SER A 124 -2.92 -3.60 -5.29
C SER A 124 -4.02 -4.47 -4.67
N GLY A 125 -5.19 -3.90 -4.31
CA GLY A 125 -6.34 -4.72 -3.88
C GLY A 125 -6.73 -5.79 -4.90
N LYS A 126 -6.44 -5.55 -6.18
CA LYS A 126 -6.59 -6.55 -7.26
C LYS A 126 -5.59 -7.72 -7.15
N VAL A 127 -4.37 -7.48 -6.66
CA VAL A 127 -3.39 -8.53 -6.37
C VAL A 127 -3.88 -9.36 -5.21
N MET A 128 -4.33 -8.74 -4.11
CA MET A 128 -4.86 -9.47 -2.97
C MET A 128 -6.06 -10.35 -3.36
N ALA A 129 -7.00 -9.82 -4.15
CA ALA A 129 -8.10 -10.58 -4.70
C ALA A 129 -7.64 -11.76 -5.57
N LEU A 130 -6.59 -11.57 -6.39
CA LEU A 130 -6.02 -12.65 -7.21
C LEU A 130 -5.38 -13.74 -6.35
N LEU A 131 -4.63 -13.37 -5.30
CA LEU A 131 -3.99 -14.32 -4.39
C LEU A 131 -5.04 -15.15 -3.64
N LEU A 132 -6.07 -14.50 -3.11
CA LEU A 132 -7.20 -15.20 -2.48
C LEU A 132 -7.93 -16.13 -3.46
N ALA A 133 -8.08 -15.73 -4.73
CA ALA A 133 -8.76 -16.55 -5.72
C ALA A 133 -7.94 -17.75 -6.21
N LYS A 134 -6.61 -17.63 -6.35
CA LYS A 134 -5.75 -18.68 -6.94
C LYS A 134 -4.93 -19.48 -5.94
N ARG A 135 -4.65 -18.93 -4.76
CA ARG A 135 -3.70 -19.46 -3.76
C ARG A 135 -4.23 -19.27 -2.33
N SER A 136 -5.55 -19.45 -2.14
CA SER A 136 -6.24 -19.13 -0.88
C SER A 136 -5.62 -19.83 0.33
N ASP A 137 -5.23 -21.09 0.17
CA ASP A 137 -4.63 -21.96 1.17
C ASP A 137 -3.24 -21.51 1.63
N GLU A 138 -2.51 -20.78 0.78
CA GLU A 138 -1.18 -20.26 1.12
C GLU A 138 -1.20 -18.85 1.70
N VAL A 139 -2.24 -18.06 1.40
CA VAL A 139 -2.41 -16.73 1.97
C VAL A 139 -2.58 -16.87 3.48
N LYS A 140 -1.69 -16.27 4.29
CA LYS A 140 -1.82 -16.20 5.75
C LYS A 140 -2.22 -14.79 6.15
N VAL A 141 -3.36 -14.65 6.84
CA VAL A 141 -3.82 -13.35 7.32
C VAL A 141 -3.34 -13.14 8.76
N THR A 142 -2.23 -12.41 8.90
CA THR A 142 -1.66 -12.04 10.21
C THR A 142 -2.09 -10.63 10.63
N ASP A 143 -1.86 -10.28 11.89
CA ASP A 143 -2.13 -8.95 12.43
C ASP A 143 -1.43 -7.85 11.60
N GLU A 144 -0.22 -8.12 11.09
CA GLU A 144 0.53 -7.20 10.24
C GLU A 144 -0.11 -7.02 8.85
N VAL A 145 -0.70 -8.06 8.28
CA VAL A 145 -1.46 -7.99 7.02
C VAL A 145 -2.73 -7.15 7.21
N VAL A 146 -3.46 -7.39 8.30
CA VAL A 146 -4.69 -6.64 8.61
C VAL A 146 -4.37 -5.17 8.90
N LYS A 147 -3.29 -4.90 9.64
CA LYS A 147 -2.81 -3.53 9.90
C LYS A 147 -2.41 -2.83 8.60
N ALA A 148 -1.69 -3.52 7.71
CA ALA A 148 -1.32 -2.97 6.40
C ALA A 148 -2.56 -2.60 5.56
N ALA A 149 -3.57 -3.48 5.52
CA ALA A 149 -4.84 -3.19 4.84
C ALA A 149 -5.58 -2.00 5.47
N ALA A 150 -5.65 -1.94 6.80
CA ALA A 150 -6.32 -0.86 7.52
C ALA A 150 -5.68 0.51 7.26
N GLY A 151 -4.34 0.53 7.15
CA GLY A 151 -3.56 1.74 6.89
C GLY A 151 -3.47 2.15 5.42
N ASP A 152 -3.95 1.35 4.47
CA ASP A 152 -3.82 1.66 3.04
C ASP A 152 -4.86 2.70 2.58
N GLY A 153 -4.37 3.85 2.13
CA GLY A 153 -5.22 4.99 1.78
C GLY A 153 -6.01 4.84 0.48
N PHE A 154 -5.65 3.90 -0.40
CA PHE A 154 -6.22 3.84 -1.75
C PHE A 154 -7.16 2.65 -1.97
N SER A 155 -6.82 1.49 -1.41
CA SER A 155 -7.51 0.22 -1.56
C SER A 155 -7.77 -0.47 -0.21
N GLY A 156 -7.48 0.20 0.91
CA GLY A 156 -7.65 -0.37 2.25
C GLY A 156 -9.08 -0.82 2.54
N LYS A 157 -10.09 -0.09 2.06
CA LYS A 157 -11.50 -0.50 2.17
C LYS A 157 -11.76 -1.83 1.45
N GLU A 158 -11.34 -1.93 0.18
CA GLU A 158 -11.56 -3.11 -0.66
C GLU A 158 -10.83 -4.33 -0.09
N VAL A 159 -9.56 -4.16 0.32
CA VAL A 159 -8.76 -5.23 0.92
C VAL A 159 -9.34 -5.65 2.26
N MET A 160 -9.70 -4.71 3.14
CA MET A 160 -10.31 -5.03 4.43
C MET A 160 -11.64 -5.76 4.25
N ALA A 161 -12.47 -5.36 3.28
CA ALA A 161 -13.70 -6.07 2.96
C ALA A 161 -13.43 -7.51 2.51
N LEU A 162 -12.47 -7.73 1.60
CA LEU A 162 -12.08 -9.08 1.16
C LEU A 162 -11.59 -9.95 2.32
N LEU A 163 -10.75 -9.40 3.20
CA LEU A 163 -10.24 -10.11 4.37
C LEU A 163 -11.36 -10.50 5.33
N LEU A 164 -12.28 -9.57 5.63
CA LEU A 164 -13.42 -9.83 6.51
C LEU A 164 -14.43 -10.80 5.91
N ASP A 165 -14.63 -10.79 4.59
CA ASP A 165 -15.62 -11.64 3.91
C ASP A 165 -15.08 -13.07 3.65
N GLN A 166 -13.80 -13.21 3.30
CA GLN A 166 -13.24 -14.49 2.89
C GLN A 166 -12.37 -15.17 3.97
N ARG A 167 -11.82 -14.40 4.92
CA ARG A 167 -10.85 -14.87 5.94
C ARG A 167 -11.21 -14.42 7.35
N SER A 168 -12.51 -14.26 7.61
CA SER A 168 -13.05 -13.69 8.86
C SER A 168 -12.47 -14.31 10.14
N ASN A 169 -12.28 -15.63 10.14
CA ASN A 169 -11.75 -16.42 11.26
C ASN A 169 -10.27 -16.15 11.58
N GLU A 170 -9.50 -15.62 10.62
CA GLU A 170 -8.08 -15.29 10.81
C GLU A 170 -7.86 -13.81 11.12
N VAL A 171 -8.79 -12.95 10.71
CA VAL A 171 -8.70 -11.52 10.99
C VAL A 171 -8.85 -11.27 12.49
N LYS A 172 -7.85 -10.63 13.09
CA LYS A 172 -7.90 -10.11 14.46
C LYS A 172 -7.93 -8.59 14.43
N ILE A 173 -8.92 -7.98 15.09
CA ILE A 173 -8.99 -6.53 15.22
C ILE A 173 -8.23 -6.11 16.48
N THR A 174 -6.94 -5.83 16.32
CA THR A 174 -6.09 -5.31 17.40
C THR A 174 -6.19 -3.79 17.50
N GLU A 175 -5.72 -3.21 18.62
CA GLU A 175 -5.65 -1.75 18.78
C GLU A 175 -4.84 -1.10 17.64
N GLU A 176 -3.74 -1.73 17.21
CA GLU A 176 -2.90 -1.24 16.12
C GLU A 176 -3.64 -1.20 14.77
N VAL A 177 -4.54 -2.16 14.51
CA VAL A 177 -5.41 -2.16 13.32
C VAL A 177 -6.39 -0.99 13.37
N VAL A 178 -7.04 -0.78 14.53
CA VAL A 178 -8.02 0.30 14.72
C VAL A 178 -7.32 1.68 14.64
N LYS A 179 -6.13 1.80 15.23
CA LYS A 179 -5.29 3.01 15.15
C LYS A 179 -4.84 3.29 13.72
N ALA A 180 -4.43 2.27 12.97
CA ALA A 180 -4.09 2.41 11.56
C ALA A 180 -5.27 2.90 10.72
N ALA A 181 -6.47 2.34 10.92
CA ALA A 181 -7.70 2.80 10.27
C ALA A 181 -8.05 4.25 10.64
N ALA A 182 -7.92 4.62 11.92
CA ALA A 182 -8.20 5.98 12.39
C ALA A 182 -7.25 7.03 11.80
N GLY A 183 -5.97 6.68 11.69
CA GLY A 183 -4.93 7.53 11.10
C GLY A 183 -4.88 7.53 9.57
N ASN A 184 -5.66 6.66 8.90
CA ASN A 184 -5.65 6.54 7.45
C ASN A 184 -6.31 7.75 6.77
N SER A 185 -5.51 8.54 6.06
CA SER A 185 -5.92 9.80 5.42
C SER A 185 -6.70 9.63 4.11
N GLY A 186 -6.69 8.44 3.52
CA GLY A 186 -7.40 8.16 2.28
C GLY A 186 -8.74 7.48 2.54
N SER A 187 -8.70 6.24 3.00
CA SER A 187 -9.88 5.36 3.17
C SER A 187 -10.28 5.14 4.63
N GLY A 188 -9.71 5.89 5.57
CA GLY A 188 -9.84 5.63 7.01
C GLY A 188 -11.28 5.66 7.54
N LYS A 189 -12.13 6.54 7.00
CA LYS A 189 -13.56 6.57 7.36
C LYS A 189 -14.25 5.27 6.97
N GLU A 190 -14.05 4.82 5.75
CA GLU A 190 -14.67 3.62 5.19
C GLU A 190 -14.15 2.35 5.86
N VAL A 191 -12.84 2.27 6.11
CA VAL A 191 -12.25 1.16 6.85
C VAL A 191 -12.78 1.13 8.28
N MET A 192 -12.79 2.27 9.00
CA MET A 192 -13.33 2.34 10.35
C MET A 192 -14.82 1.95 10.40
N ALA A 193 -15.61 2.38 9.42
CA ALA A 193 -17.02 1.99 9.31
C ALA A 193 -17.16 0.46 9.14
N LEU A 194 -16.37 -0.15 8.25
CA LEU A 194 -16.38 -1.61 8.07
C LEU A 194 -16.02 -2.37 9.35
N LEU A 195 -15.01 -1.91 10.09
CA LEU A 195 -14.60 -2.52 11.36
C LEU A 195 -15.71 -2.42 12.41
N LEU A 196 -16.34 -1.26 12.54
CA LEU A 196 -17.46 -1.05 13.45
C LEU A 196 -18.71 -1.82 13.03
N ASP A 197 -19.00 -1.95 11.75
CA ASP A 197 -20.19 -2.66 11.25
C ASP A 197 -20.06 -4.18 11.39
N ARG A 198 -18.88 -4.74 11.10
CA ARG A 198 -18.69 -6.20 11.00
C ARG A 198 -18.03 -6.83 12.24
N ARG A 199 -17.28 -6.05 13.03
CA ARG A 199 -16.47 -6.53 14.17
C ARG A 199 -16.58 -5.61 15.38
N SER A 200 -17.74 -4.98 15.59
CA SER A 200 -17.97 -3.97 16.64
C SER A 200 -17.45 -4.36 18.02
N ASN A 201 -17.66 -5.61 18.43
CA ASN A 201 -17.29 -6.16 19.73
C ASN A 201 -15.77 -6.28 19.95
N GLU A 202 -14.98 -6.32 18.88
CA GLU A 202 -13.51 -6.41 18.95
C GLU A 202 -12.83 -5.05 18.85
N VAL A 203 -13.50 -4.06 18.23
CA VAL A 203 -12.99 -2.70 18.15
C VAL A 203 -12.95 -2.08 19.54
N LYS A 204 -11.77 -1.64 19.98
CA LYS A 204 -11.58 -0.87 21.21
C LYS A 204 -11.18 0.56 20.84
N ILE A 205 -11.93 1.55 21.32
CA ILE A 205 -11.58 2.96 21.13
C ILE A 205 -10.70 3.41 22.30
N THR A 206 -9.39 3.36 22.10
CA THR A 206 -8.39 3.84 23.06
C THR A 206 -8.04 5.30 22.81
N GLU A 207 -7.37 5.95 23.75
CA GLU A 207 -6.86 7.31 23.57
C GLU A 207 -5.98 7.43 22.33
N GLU A 208 -5.13 6.43 22.06
CA GLU A 208 -4.26 6.41 20.88
C GLU A 208 -5.02 6.36 19.55
N VAL A 209 -6.16 5.66 19.51
CA VAL A 209 -7.08 5.66 18.36
C VAL A 209 -7.71 7.03 18.16
N VAL A 210 -8.19 7.65 19.23
CA VAL A 210 -8.81 8.98 19.18
C VAL A 210 -7.78 10.05 18.78
N LYS A 211 -6.57 9.98 19.32
CA LYS A 211 -5.44 10.83 18.97
C LYS A 211 -5.04 10.68 17.49
N ALA A 212 -5.01 9.45 16.98
CA ALA A 212 -4.75 9.18 15.56
C ALA A 212 -5.84 9.80 14.66
N ALA A 213 -7.11 9.67 15.02
CA ALA A 213 -8.22 10.31 14.29
C ALA A 213 -8.12 11.85 14.32
N ALA A 214 -7.80 12.42 15.48
CA ALA A 214 -7.63 13.87 15.65
C ALA A 214 -6.48 14.45 14.81
N GLY A 215 -5.35 13.72 14.77
CA GLY A 215 -4.17 14.07 13.98
C GLY A 215 -4.27 13.74 12.49
N ASN A 216 -5.33 13.04 12.04
CA ASN A 216 -5.49 12.65 10.65
C ASN A 216 -5.72 13.88 9.75
N SER A 217 -4.77 14.13 8.86
CA SER A 217 -4.67 15.38 8.10
C SER A 217 -5.72 15.55 7.00
N SER A 218 -6.37 14.48 6.55
CA SER A 218 -7.39 14.55 5.50
C SER A 218 -8.75 14.18 6.05
N SER A 219 -8.91 12.92 6.47
CA SER A 219 -10.19 12.33 6.88
C SER A 219 -10.46 12.40 8.39
N GLY A 220 -9.67 13.16 9.14
CA GLY A 220 -9.76 13.18 10.61
C GLY A 220 -11.09 13.68 11.15
N LYS A 221 -11.74 14.64 10.48
CA LYS A 221 -13.08 15.10 10.88
C LYS A 221 -14.10 13.96 10.74
N GLU A 222 -14.06 13.26 9.60
CA GLU A 222 -15.00 12.22 9.25
C GLU A 222 -14.84 10.98 10.13
N VAL A 223 -13.59 10.58 10.41
CA VAL A 223 -13.29 9.49 11.35
C VAL A 223 -13.71 9.88 12.76
N MET A 224 -13.35 11.07 13.25
CA MET A 224 -13.74 11.53 14.59
C MET A 224 -15.27 11.60 14.75
N ALA A 225 -15.98 12.10 13.73
CA ALA A 225 -17.44 12.15 13.74
C ALA A 225 -18.05 10.74 13.82
N LEU A 226 -17.49 9.77 13.10
CA LEU A 226 -17.94 8.38 13.15
C LEU A 226 -17.73 7.75 14.54
N LEU A 227 -16.58 8.02 15.17
CA LEU A 227 -16.28 7.52 16.51
C LEU A 227 -17.22 8.14 17.57
N LEU A 228 -17.47 9.44 17.50
CA LEU A 228 -18.39 10.13 18.40
C LEU A 228 -19.85 9.67 18.20
N ASP A 229 -20.27 9.39 16.97
CA ASP A 229 -21.62 8.92 16.67
C ASP A 229 -21.88 7.49 17.19
N ARG A 230 -20.92 6.58 16.95
CA ARG A 230 -21.13 5.15 17.20
C ARG A 230 -20.56 4.64 18.52
N ARG A 231 -19.57 5.33 19.10
CA ARG A 231 -18.82 4.88 20.30
C ARG A 231 -18.56 6.03 21.27
N SER A 232 -19.50 6.99 21.36
CA SER A 232 -19.36 8.23 22.16
C SER A 232 -18.85 8.00 23.58
N ASN A 233 -19.37 6.97 24.26
CA ASN A 233 -19.02 6.62 25.64
C ASN A 233 -17.58 6.12 25.82
N GLU A 234 -16.93 5.63 24.76
CA GLU A 234 -15.53 5.17 24.80
C GLU A 234 -14.55 6.26 24.36
N VAL A 235 -15.01 7.28 23.66
CA VAL A 235 -14.18 8.40 23.22
C VAL A 235 -13.81 9.28 24.42
N LYS A 236 -12.53 9.26 24.78
CA LYS A 236 -11.93 10.15 25.78
C LYS A 236 -11.24 11.31 25.07
N ILE A 237 -11.64 12.53 25.39
CA ILE A 237 -10.99 13.75 24.91
C ILE A 237 -9.96 14.18 25.95
N THR A 238 -8.72 13.72 25.78
CA THR A 238 -7.60 14.12 26.63
C THR A 238 -6.89 15.35 26.06
N GLU A 239 -6.04 16.00 26.86
CA GLU A 239 -5.21 17.10 26.39
C GLU A 239 -4.39 16.71 25.14
N GLU A 240 -3.89 15.46 25.08
CA GLU A 240 -3.12 14.94 23.95
C GLU A 240 -3.95 14.82 22.66
N VAL A 241 -5.23 14.45 22.78
CA VAL A 241 -6.18 14.46 21.65
C VAL A 241 -6.43 15.89 21.17
N VAL A 242 -6.63 16.82 22.09
CA VAL A 242 -6.85 18.24 21.78
C VAL A 242 -5.61 18.85 21.13
N LYS A 243 -4.40 18.55 21.64
CA LYS A 243 -3.11 18.92 21.03
C LYS A 243 -2.97 18.36 19.62
N ALA A 244 -3.31 17.08 19.40
CA ALA A 244 -3.26 16.47 18.06
C ALA A 244 -4.19 17.17 17.07
N ALA A 245 -5.42 17.51 17.48
CA ALA A 245 -6.36 18.26 16.66
C ALA A 245 -5.88 19.70 16.41
N ALA A 246 -5.43 20.42 17.44
CA ALA A 246 -4.92 21.79 17.35
C ALA A 246 -3.66 21.90 16.47
N GLY A 247 -2.80 20.88 16.51
CA GLY A 247 -1.58 20.77 15.72
C GLY A 247 -1.78 20.31 14.28
N ASN A 248 -2.99 19.88 13.91
CA ASN A 248 -3.27 19.37 12.57
C ASN A 248 -3.54 20.52 11.58
N ARG A 249 -2.53 20.85 10.76
CA ARG A 249 -2.56 21.98 9.83
C ARG A 249 -3.68 21.93 8.78
N ASN A 250 -4.10 20.73 8.39
CA ASN A 250 -5.00 20.54 7.26
C ASN A 250 -6.46 20.39 7.73
N SER A 251 -6.72 19.44 8.62
CA SER A 251 -8.07 19.13 9.12
C SER A 251 -8.31 19.53 10.58
N GLY A 252 -7.30 20.05 11.28
CA GLY A 252 -7.38 20.35 12.71
C GLY A 252 -8.46 21.34 13.09
N LYS A 253 -8.65 22.42 12.32
CA LYS A 253 -9.76 23.37 12.53
C LYS A 253 -11.13 22.67 12.51
N LYS A 254 -11.32 21.72 11.59
CA LYS A 254 -12.59 20.98 11.44
C LYS A 254 -12.79 20.00 12.59
N VAL A 255 -11.72 19.32 13.03
CA VAL A 255 -11.75 18.42 14.18
C VAL A 255 -12.02 19.20 15.47
N MET A 256 -11.29 20.29 15.73
CA MET A 256 -11.51 21.15 16.90
C MET A 256 -12.93 21.71 16.94
N ALA A 257 -13.48 22.16 15.81
CA ALA A 257 -14.87 22.62 15.74
C ALA A 257 -15.86 21.49 16.09
N LEU A 258 -15.62 20.26 15.64
CA LEU A 258 -16.45 19.11 15.98
C LEU A 258 -16.41 18.81 17.49
N LEU A 259 -15.20 18.76 18.08
CA LEU A 259 -15.01 18.50 19.51
C LEU A 259 -15.68 19.58 20.38
N LEU A 260 -15.49 20.85 20.05
CA LEU A 260 -16.09 21.97 20.79
C LEU A 260 -17.63 22.01 20.66
N ASN A 261 -18.19 21.51 19.56
CA ASN A 261 -19.65 21.47 19.37
C ASN A 261 -20.31 20.30 20.08
N GLN A 262 -19.65 19.14 20.16
CA GLN A 262 -20.26 17.91 20.67
C GLN A 262 -19.80 17.51 22.08
N ARG A 263 -18.59 17.93 22.49
CA ARG A 263 -17.91 17.50 23.72
C ARG A 263 -17.24 18.70 24.42
N ARG A 264 -17.89 19.88 24.39
CA ARG A 264 -17.34 21.14 24.89
C ARG A 264 -16.74 21.03 26.29
N ASP A 265 -17.47 20.38 27.20
CA ASP A 265 -17.08 20.27 28.61
C ASP A 265 -15.91 19.32 28.84
N ASP A 266 -15.62 18.41 27.89
CA ASP A 266 -14.47 17.50 27.93
C ASP A 266 -13.21 18.13 27.29
N VAL A 267 -13.34 19.26 26.58
CA VAL A 267 -12.21 19.90 25.89
C VAL A 267 -11.50 20.87 26.84
N GLU A 268 -10.37 20.44 27.37
CA GLU A 268 -9.49 21.31 28.15
C GLU A 268 -8.57 22.15 27.24
N ILE A 269 -8.61 23.47 27.41
CA ILE A 269 -7.73 24.41 26.70
C ILE A 269 -6.61 24.85 27.63
N THR A 270 -5.50 24.10 27.61
CA THR A 270 -4.29 24.40 28.37
C THR A 270 -3.38 25.38 27.61
N GLU A 271 -2.38 25.93 28.30
CA GLU A 271 -1.35 26.77 27.67
C GLU A 271 -0.64 26.02 26.52
N ASP A 272 -0.36 24.74 26.68
CA ASP A 272 0.31 23.94 25.66
C ASP A 272 -0.55 23.67 24.42
N VAL A 273 -1.87 23.49 24.61
CA VAL A 273 -2.83 23.42 23.49
C VAL A 273 -2.79 24.72 22.69
N VAL A 274 -2.81 25.87 23.37
CA VAL A 274 -2.74 27.18 22.73
C VAL A 274 -1.42 27.38 22.00
N LYS A 275 -0.28 27.01 22.61
CA LYS A 275 1.04 27.06 21.95
C LYS A 275 1.08 26.19 20.70
N THR A 276 0.52 24.99 20.77
CA THR A 276 0.46 24.04 19.64
C THR A 276 -0.38 24.62 18.50
N ALA A 277 -1.55 25.18 18.79
CA ALA A 277 -2.39 25.87 17.80
C ALA A 277 -1.70 27.10 17.19
N ALA A 278 -0.99 27.89 18.01
CA ALA A 278 -0.30 29.09 17.53
C ALA A 278 0.86 28.73 16.58
N GLY A 279 1.61 27.66 16.88
CA GLY A 279 2.73 27.19 16.07
C GLY A 279 2.34 26.59 14.71
N THR A 280 1.07 26.22 14.52
CA THR A 280 0.55 25.66 13.25
C THR A 280 -0.24 26.68 12.43
N CYS A 281 -0.47 27.87 12.97
CA CYS A 281 -1.18 28.95 12.32
C CYS A 281 -0.35 29.53 11.17
N THR A 282 -0.76 29.26 9.93
CA THR A 282 -0.22 29.99 8.77
C THR A 282 -0.99 31.30 8.65
N VAL A 283 -0.34 32.40 8.97
CA VAL A 283 -0.93 33.73 8.72
C VAL A 283 -1.02 33.88 7.20
N ALA A 284 -2.24 33.78 6.67
CA ALA A 284 -2.49 34.20 5.29
C ALA A 284 -2.09 35.68 5.21
N ARG A 285 -0.95 35.97 4.56
CA ARG A 285 -0.62 37.33 4.16
C ARG A 285 -1.75 37.78 3.22
N LYS A 286 -2.58 38.69 3.72
CA LYS A 286 -3.58 39.41 2.91
C LYS A 286 -2.90 40.20 1.82
#